data_AF-A0A7S4NFJ3-F1
#
_entry.id   AF-A0A7S4NFJ3-F1
#
_cell.length_a   1.000
_cell.length_b   1.000
_cell.length_c   1.000
_cell.angle_alpha   90.00
_cell.angle_beta   90.00
_cell.angle_gamma   90.00
#
_symmetry.space_group_name_H-M   'P 1'
#
loop_
_entity.id
_entity.type
_entity.pdbx_description
1 polymer ?
#
loop_
_entity_poly.entity_id
_entity_poly.type
_entity_poly.pdbx_seq_one_letter_code
_entity_poly.pdbx_strand_id
1 'polypeptide(L)'
;MSTSGINVESVTSEVLSNEQLVHSILLTEPTNFDQLTWDGNQAHNDILFNDFMSSWEQMIQETVLSEGASGSLNTPKQFQRHVADTTTAAFFAHITDEMTHGKFGPISNLLIDLHNSMRQLVPARIDLHSYLSDEDAEQVTSCEDILLLLKRAAIMLAEYLEAPPRAQSTQSWIARAEVFSAVAETSPEHFVAASISFLLLQVELTKTDVANFKLRQVAPLIRQRGQQYEVDKIQQKYGPLVFTSTVSLTEKLPATAAWIASSISTSSELTGTSSYEKRMMLVRTRGFVDGLLFTKESLAVPELLEMDTMRVMKIRSEARFSVIGSALVIHACNISGAGASLLRHVPLPSAVVAQKDMIARTVRAKYTSKEEITDATKAFAEGLKGESLDDKSETELCSYVAAVISGDDPVLKLLDNRIKQLFRFACRWEPIKGLNQPVPMKTGRTILKDGAPAGIVANSFSALSGSSAAAHKEACRLGFTLFANELAKAGEDARAVISHCCKQYGKIILDQLLVDAIWG
;
A
#
# COMPACT_ATOMS: atom_id res chain seq x y z
N MET A 1 19.20 -31.28 20.79
CA MET A 1 18.96 -29.99 20.12
C MET A 1 17.48 -29.91 19.75
N SER A 2 16.65 -29.51 20.71
CA SER A 2 15.26 -29.11 20.43
C SER A 2 15.33 -27.75 19.76
N THR A 3 15.11 -27.71 18.45
CA THR A 3 14.77 -26.44 17.80
C THR A 3 13.60 -25.87 18.59
N SER A 4 13.76 -24.68 19.16
CA SER A 4 12.67 -23.84 19.65
C SER A 4 11.79 -23.53 18.44
N GLY A 5 10.98 -24.50 18.05
CA GLY A 5 10.07 -24.42 16.93
C GLY A 5 9.16 -23.25 17.20
N ILE A 6 9.01 -22.39 16.19
CA ILE A 6 8.01 -21.33 16.19
C ILE A 6 6.70 -21.98 16.67
N ASN A 7 6.16 -21.51 17.79
CA ASN A 7 4.90 -22.03 18.30
C ASN A 7 3.79 -21.55 17.36
N VAL A 8 3.54 -22.34 16.31
CA VAL A 8 2.57 -22.06 15.25
C VAL A 8 1.19 -21.78 15.85
N GLU A 9 0.83 -22.43 16.96
CA GLU A 9 -0.45 -22.22 17.64
C GLU A 9 -0.55 -20.82 18.23
N SER A 10 0.53 -20.33 18.85
CA SER A 10 0.58 -18.98 19.43
C SER A 10 0.49 -17.88 18.37
N VAL A 11 1.18 -18.05 17.23
CA VAL A 11 1.09 -17.06 16.14
C VAL A 11 -0.28 -17.12 15.47
N THR A 12 -0.85 -18.31 15.32
CA THR A 12 -2.18 -18.49 14.75
C THR A 12 -3.25 -17.82 15.61
N SER A 13 -3.19 -17.95 16.94
CA SER A 13 -4.15 -17.29 17.84
C SER A 13 -4.03 -15.77 17.80
N GLU A 14 -2.79 -15.24 17.74
CA GLU A 14 -2.54 -13.81 17.60
C GLU A 14 -3.10 -13.27 16.27
N VAL A 15 -2.85 -13.94 15.15
CA VAL A 15 -3.43 -13.54 13.85
C VAL A 15 -4.96 -13.63 13.86
N LEU A 16 -5.54 -14.69 14.44
CA LEU A 16 -7.00 -14.84 14.55
C LEU A 16 -7.65 -13.82 15.49
N SER A 17 -6.89 -13.17 16.36
CA SER A 17 -7.39 -12.05 17.17
C SER A 17 -7.55 -10.76 16.36
N ASN A 18 -6.87 -10.65 15.22
CA ASN A 18 -6.95 -9.50 14.30
C ASN A 18 -7.79 -9.83 13.06
N GLU A 19 -9.08 -9.48 13.12
CA GLU A 19 -10.05 -9.73 12.04
C GLU A 19 -9.62 -9.12 10.70
N GLN A 20 -9.05 -7.91 10.70
CA GLN A 20 -8.59 -7.25 9.47
C GLN A 20 -7.42 -7.97 8.80
N LEU A 21 -6.53 -8.56 9.61
CA LEU A 21 -5.40 -9.34 9.12
C LEU A 21 -5.88 -10.68 8.53
N VAL A 22 -6.79 -11.37 9.21
CA VAL A 22 -7.43 -12.59 8.68
C VAL A 22 -8.08 -12.29 7.32
N HIS A 23 -8.87 -11.23 7.25
CA HIS A 23 -9.52 -10.80 6.02
C HIS A 23 -8.52 -10.49 4.91
N SER A 24 -7.44 -9.76 5.22
CA SER A 24 -6.38 -9.44 4.27
C SER A 24 -5.65 -10.68 3.75
N ILE A 25 -5.48 -11.72 4.58
CA ILE A 25 -4.94 -13.03 4.15
C ILE A 25 -5.90 -13.72 3.18
N LEU A 26 -7.22 -13.65 3.42
CA LEU A 26 -8.21 -14.30 2.56
C LEU A 26 -8.34 -13.63 1.18
N LEU A 27 -8.16 -12.31 1.12
CA LEU A 27 -8.14 -11.53 -0.12
C LEU A 27 -6.86 -11.74 -0.95
N THR A 28 -5.72 -12.02 -0.31
CA THR A 28 -4.44 -12.17 -0.99
C THR A 28 -4.32 -13.54 -1.66
N GLU A 29 -3.87 -13.62 -2.91
CA GLU A 29 -3.62 -14.91 -3.59
C GLU A 29 -2.42 -15.67 -2.97
N PRO A 30 -2.37 -17.02 -3.00
CA PRO A 30 -1.31 -17.77 -2.33
C PRO A 30 0.09 -17.45 -2.88
N THR A 31 0.17 -17.05 -4.16
CA THR A 31 1.41 -16.65 -4.82
C THR A 31 1.94 -15.30 -4.34
N ASN A 32 1.11 -14.51 -3.65
CA ASN A 32 1.40 -13.13 -3.25
C ASN A 32 1.46 -12.98 -1.72
N PHE A 33 1.53 -14.08 -0.96
CA PHE A 33 1.62 -14.00 0.51
C PHE A 33 2.88 -13.28 1.00
N ASP A 34 3.92 -13.24 0.18
CA ASP A 34 5.11 -12.42 0.37
C ASP A 34 4.80 -10.92 0.46
N GLN A 35 3.70 -10.45 -0.13
CA GLN A 35 3.26 -9.06 -0.04
C GLN A 35 2.45 -8.74 1.22
N LEU A 36 2.07 -9.76 2.00
CA LEU A 36 1.36 -9.56 3.26
C LEU A 36 2.30 -8.97 4.31
N THR A 37 1.75 -8.03 5.07
CA THR A 37 2.39 -7.40 6.21
C THR A 37 1.51 -7.52 7.45
N TRP A 38 2.16 -7.57 8.61
CA TRP A 38 1.51 -7.69 9.90
C TRP A 38 0.63 -6.50 10.24
N ASP A 39 1.07 -5.31 9.87
CA ASP A 39 0.39 -4.03 10.10
C ASP A 39 -0.57 -3.64 8.95
N GLY A 40 -0.62 -4.42 7.87
CA GLY A 40 -1.42 -4.14 6.68
C GLY A 40 -0.88 -3.02 5.78
N ASN A 41 0.25 -2.40 6.12
CA ASN A 41 0.90 -1.40 5.28
C ASN A 41 1.70 -2.07 4.16
N GLN A 42 2.03 -1.35 3.08
CA GLN A 42 2.97 -1.93 2.10
C GLN A 42 4.31 -2.16 2.81
N ALA A 43 4.98 -3.28 2.49
CA ALA A 43 6.30 -3.58 3.01
C ALA A 43 7.17 -2.32 2.86
N HIS A 44 7.66 -1.80 4.00
CA HIS A 44 8.40 -0.55 4.02
C HIS A 44 9.58 -0.65 3.06
N ASN A 45 9.66 0.33 2.15
CA ASN A 45 10.85 0.56 1.35
C ASN A 45 12.04 0.79 2.28
N ASP A 46 13.22 0.38 1.84
CA ASP A 46 14.44 0.58 2.59
C ASP A 46 14.65 2.09 2.83
N ILE A 47 14.76 2.48 4.10
CA ILE A 47 15.00 3.87 4.49
C ILE A 47 16.50 4.08 4.46
N LEU A 48 16.98 4.79 3.43
CA LEU A 48 18.40 5.15 3.35
C LEU A 48 18.74 6.13 4.48
N PHE A 49 19.94 5.99 5.04
CA PHE A 49 20.37 6.85 6.15
C PHE A 49 20.36 8.34 5.79
N ASN A 50 20.73 8.70 4.56
CA ASN A 50 20.72 10.10 4.12
C ASN A 50 19.30 10.67 4.01
N ASP A 51 18.32 9.86 3.58
CA ASP A 51 16.92 10.27 3.51
C ASP A 51 16.36 10.44 4.93
N PHE A 52 16.72 9.52 5.84
CA PHE A 52 16.40 9.65 7.26
C PHE A 52 16.96 10.94 7.85
N MET A 53 18.24 11.23 7.64
CA MET A 53 18.89 12.44 8.16
C MET A 53 18.24 13.72 7.62
N SER A 54 17.91 13.75 6.33
CA SER A 54 17.23 14.90 5.71
C SER A 54 15.85 15.13 6.34
N SER A 55 15.08 14.05 6.53
CA SER A 55 13.78 14.10 7.20
C SER A 55 13.90 14.49 8.68
N TRP A 56 14.96 14.03 9.34
CA TRP A 56 15.23 14.30 10.75
C TRP A 56 15.58 15.78 10.98
N GLU A 57 16.49 16.32 10.17
CA GLU A 57 16.88 17.73 10.21
C GLU A 57 15.68 18.64 9.91
N GLN A 58 14.87 18.28 8.91
CA GLN A 58 13.64 19.00 8.61
C GLN A 58 12.67 18.99 9.79
N MET A 59 12.43 17.82 10.41
CA MET A 59 11.54 17.67 11.57
C MET A 59 11.99 18.54 12.75
N ILE A 60 13.29 18.58 13.06
CA ILE A 60 13.84 19.43 14.12
C ILE A 60 13.67 20.91 13.75
N GLN A 61 14.00 21.32 12.53
CA GLN A 61 13.88 22.72 12.07
C GLN A 61 12.43 23.22 12.09
N GLU A 62 11.48 22.40 11.62
CA GLU A 62 10.06 22.74 11.61
C GLU A 62 9.48 22.86 13.02
N THR A 63 9.93 22.03 13.96
CA THR A 63 9.47 22.11 15.36
C THR A 63 9.95 23.39 16.04
N VAL A 64 11.17 23.85 15.73
CA VAL A 64 11.73 25.09 16.30
C VAL A 64 11.09 26.34 15.68
N LEU A 65 10.67 26.28 14.41
CA LEU A 65 10.20 27.47 13.67
C LEU A 65 8.66 27.58 13.56
N SER A 66 7.90 26.54 13.87
CA SER A 66 6.45 26.49 13.58
C SER A 66 5.51 27.04 14.66
N GLU A 67 5.93 28.01 15.47
CA GLU A 67 4.99 28.75 16.35
C GLU A 67 3.87 29.51 15.56
N GLY A 68 3.97 29.61 14.23
CA GLY A 68 3.04 30.37 13.38
C GLY A 68 2.33 29.61 12.25
N ALA A 69 2.60 28.32 12.01
CA ALA A 69 2.04 27.62 10.85
C ALA A 69 0.67 26.98 11.18
N SER A 70 -0.39 27.78 11.12
CA SER A 70 -1.80 27.34 11.20
C SER A 70 -2.25 26.58 9.93
N GLY A 71 -1.42 25.66 9.45
CA GLY A 71 -1.80 24.72 8.40
C GLY A 71 -2.92 23.83 8.93
N SER A 72 -4.10 23.91 8.30
CA SER A 72 -5.30 23.19 8.75
C SER A 72 -5.06 21.67 8.81
N LEU A 73 -4.88 21.13 10.03
CA LEU A 73 -4.79 19.69 10.31
C LEU A 73 -6.18 19.05 10.12
N ASN A 74 -6.53 18.84 8.86
CA ASN A 74 -7.90 18.53 8.43
C ASN A 74 -8.36 17.09 8.73
N THR A 75 -7.49 16.23 9.25
CA THR A 75 -7.86 14.84 9.59
C THR A 75 -7.29 14.42 10.93
N PRO A 76 -8.01 13.60 11.73
CA PRO A 76 -7.51 13.07 12.99
C PRO A 76 -6.16 12.36 12.87
N LYS A 77 -5.93 11.65 11.75
CA LYS A 77 -4.65 10.97 11.48
C LYS A 77 -3.49 11.94 11.26
N GLN A 78 -3.71 13.04 10.54
CA GLN A 78 -2.67 14.07 10.34
C GLN A 78 -2.35 14.77 11.64
N PHE A 79 -3.36 15.07 12.46
CA PHE A 79 -3.16 15.65 13.79
C PHE A 79 -2.36 14.70 14.69
N GLN A 80 -2.73 13.42 14.76
CA GLN A 80 -1.99 12.42 15.53
C GLN A 80 -0.53 12.30 15.07
N ARG A 81 -0.30 12.30 13.75
CA ARG A 81 1.05 12.27 13.20
C ARG A 81 1.85 13.52 13.57
N HIS A 82 1.27 14.70 13.41
CA HIS A 82 1.93 15.96 13.79
C HIS A 82 2.27 16.01 15.28
N VAL A 83 1.36 15.55 16.15
CA VAL A 83 1.63 15.43 17.59
C VAL A 83 2.79 14.46 17.83
N ALA A 84 2.77 13.28 17.19
CA ALA A 84 3.85 12.31 17.32
C ALA A 84 5.20 12.93 16.88
N ASP A 85 5.27 13.50 15.67
CA ASP A 85 6.47 14.13 15.11
C ASP A 85 7.00 15.24 16.03
N THR A 86 6.10 16.10 16.55
CA THR A 86 6.46 17.20 17.47
C THR A 86 6.98 16.66 18.80
N THR A 87 6.33 15.63 19.37
CA THR A 87 6.78 15.02 20.63
C THR A 87 8.12 14.32 20.47
N THR A 88 8.35 13.65 19.34
CA THR A 88 9.63 13.03 18.99
C THR A 88 10.73 14.09 18.86
N ALA A 89 10.47 15.17 18.12
CA ALA A 89 11.42 16.26 17.97
C ALA A 89 11.79 16.91 19.31
N ALA A 90 10.80 17.22 20.15
CA ALA A 90 11.03 17.79 21.47
C ALA A 90 11.83 16.85 22.39
N PHE A 91 11.54 15.54 22.35
CA PHE A 91 12.28 14.53 23.11
C PHE A 91 13.76 14.48 22.71
N PHE A 92 14.07 14.45 21.41
CA PHE A 92 15.45 14.41 20.96
C PHE A 92 16.19 15.74 21.08
N ALA A 93 15.48 16.87 20.99
CA ALA A 93 16.03 18.18 21.33
C ALA A 93 16.47 18.22 22.81
N HIS A 94 15.65 17.69 23.73
CA HIS A 94 16.00 17.59 25.14
C HIS A 94 17.22 16.68 25.40
N ILE A 95 17.29 15.51 24.75
CA ILE A 95 18.46 14.62 24.87
C ILE A 95 19.73 15.30 24.38
N THR A 96 19.63 16.01 23.25
CA THR A 96 20.76 16.75 22.67
C THR A 96 21.22 17.84 23.63
N ASP A 97 20.29 18.62 24.19
CA ASP A 97 20.57 19.65 25.20
C ASP A 97 21.25 19.06 26.44
N GLU A 98 20.74 17.96 27.00
CA GLU A 98 21.36 17.31 28.17
C GLU A 98 22.80 16.83 27.86
N MET A 99 23.06 16.28 26.67
CA MET A 99 24.41 15.88 26.26
C MET A 99 25.36 17.08 26.15
N THR A 100 24.90 18.23 25.65
CA THR A 100 25.73 19.46 25.61
C THR A 100 26.13 19.95 27.01
N HIS A 101 25.34 19.61 28.03
CA HIS A 101 25.63 19.89 29.43
C HIS A 101 26.40 18.76 30.14
N GLY A 102 26.92 17.78 29.39
CA GLY A 102 27.68 16.65 29.91
C GLY A 102 26.84 15.61 30.65
N LYS A 103 25.52 15.61 30.47
CA LYS A 103 24.60 14.64 31.08
C LYS A 103 24.22 13.56 30.06
N PHE A 104 24.85 12.40 30.19
CA PHE A 104 24.66 11.29 29.26
C PHE A 104 23.63 10.23 29.72
N GLY A 105 22.97 10.45 30.86
CA GLY A 105 21.96 9.51 31.40
C GLY A 105 20.81 9.21 30.42
N PRO A 106 20.15 10.22 29.81
CA PRO A 106 19.04 9.97 28.89
C PRO A 106 19.42 9.13 27.66
N ILE A 107 20.59 9.40 27.06
CA ILE A 107 21.07 8.67 25.88
C ILE A 107 21.56 7.26 26.24
N SER A 108 22.13 7.07 27.43
CA SER A 108 22.48 5.76 27.99
C SER A 108 21.25 4.86 28.12
N ASN A 109 20.13 5.39 28.61
CA ASN A 109 18.87 4.64 28.68
C ASN A 109 18.40 4.19 27.30
N LEU A 110 18.50 5.05 26.28
CA LEU A 110 18.16 4.67 24.91
C LEU A 110 19.10 3.60 24.33
N LEU A 111 20.38 3.59 24.71
CA LEU A 111 21.31 2.52 24.32
C LEU A 111 20.88 1.18 24.92
N ILE A 112 20.50 1.17 26.20
CA ILE A 112 19.98 -0.02 26.87
C ILE A 112 18.68 -0.49 26.22
N ASP A 113 17.78 0.42 25.85
CA ASP A 113 16.54 0.09 25.13
C ASP A 113 16.83 -0.50 23.74
N LEU A 114 17.83 0.03 23.03
CA LEU A 114 18.32 -0.52 21.77
C LEU A 114 18.86 -1.94 21.96
N HIS A 115 19.73 -2.14 22.95
CA HIS A 115 20.29 -3.45 23.28
C HIS A 115 19.20 -4.47 23.60
N ASN A 116 18.25 -4.10 24.46
CA ASN A 116 17.12 -4.96 24.84
C ASN A 116 16.26 -5.32 23.63
N SER A 117 15.96 -4.36 22.76
CA SER A 117 15.20 -4.60 21.54
C SER A 117 15.93 -5.53 20.56
N MET A 118 17.26 -5.42 20.45
CA MET A 118 18.08 -6.33 19.65
C MET A 118 18.13 -7.74 20.25
N ARG A 119 18.25 -7.88 21.57
CA ARG A 119 18.21 -9.20 22.24
C ARG A 119 16.87 -9.91 22.03
N GLN A 120 15.77 -9.16 22.00
CA GLN A 120 14.42 -9.69 21.73
C GLN A 120 14.25 -10.23 20.30
N LEU A 121 15.01 -9.74 19.32
CA LEU A 121 15.00 -10.30 17.95
C LEU A 121 15.56 -11.71 17.90
N VAL A 122 16.56 -12.00 18.74
CA VAL A 122 17.29 -13.28 18.76
C VAL A 122 17.47 -13.82 20.19
N PRO A 123 16.38 -14.18 20.88
CA PRO A 123 16.44 -14.57 22.29
C PRO A 123 17.29 -15.82 22.54
N ALA A 124 17.49 -16.66 21.52
CA ALA A 124 18.29 -17.88 21.62
C ALA A 124 19.79 -17.69 21.28
N ARG A 125 20.22 -16.53 20.79
CA ARG A 125 21.62 -16.26 20.38
C ARG A 125 22.38 -15.51 21.46
N ILE A 126 22.63 -16.21 22.57
CA ILE A 126 23.36 -15.66 23.74
C ILE A 126 24.78 -15.22 23.35
N ASP A 127 25.37 -15.87 22.32
CA ASP A 127 26.66 -15.50 21.73
C ASP A 127 26.67 -14.07 21.15
N LEU A 128 25.54 -13.58 20.68
CA LEU A 128 25.42 -12.20 20.18
C LEU A 128 25.12 -11.21 21.31
N HIS A 129 24.52 -11.66 22.41
CA HIS A 129 24.14 -10.78 23.52
C HIS A 129 25.36 -10.20 24.23
N SER A 130 26.49 -10.91 24.25
CA SER A 130 27.74 -10.43 24.85
C SER A 130 28.36 -9.23 24.12
N TYR A 131 27.96 -8.95 22.88
CA TYR A 131 28.42 -7.76 22.14
C TYR A 131 27.70 -6.48 22.57
N LEU A 132 26.60 -6.61 23.33
CA LEU A 132 25.76 -5.52 23.82
C LEU A 132 25.93 -5.43 25.34
N SER A 133 26.89 -4.63 25.82
CA SER A 133 27.18 -4.44 27.25
C SER A 133 26.35 -3.29 27.81
N ASP A 134 25.42 -3.58 28.71
CA ASP A 134 24.63 -2.55 29.39
C ASP A 134 25.49 -1.79 30.41
N GLU A 135 26.48 -2.46 31.00
CA GLU A 135 27.48 -1.83 31.88
C GLU A 135 28.31 -0.78 31.12
N ASP A 136 28.72 -1.07 29.88
CA ASP A 136 29.44 -0.10 29.03
C ASP A 136 28.53 1.10 28.72
N ALA A 137 27.23 0.86 28.48
CA ALA A 137 26.27 1.92 28.20
C ALA A 137 26.04 2.84 29.42
N GLU A 138 26.01 2.28 30.64
CA GLU A 138 25.89 3.03 31.88
C GLU A 138 27.14 3.88 32.21
N GLN A 139 28.31 3.47 31.72
CA GLN A 139 29.60 4.14 31.98
C GLN A 139 29.99 5.19 30.94
N VAL A 140 29.13 5.46 29.96
CA VAL A 140 29.36 6.47 28.92
C VAL A 140 29.61 7.86 29.52
N THR A 141 30.66 8.53 29.06
CA THR A 141 30.99 9.91 29.49
C THR A 141 31.19 10.90 28.34
N SER A 142 31.11 10.43 27.09
CA SER A 142 31.33 11.25 25.91
C SER A 142 30.52 10.77 24.70
N CYS A 143 30.36 11.64 23.70
CA CYS A 143 29.76 11.26 22.41
C CYS A 143 30.57 10.18 21.67
N GLU A 144 31.89 10.13 21.87
CA GLU A 144 32.76 9.13 21.24
C GLU A 144 32.50 7.73 21.81
N ASP A 145 32.32 7.62 23.12
CA ASP A 145 31.92 6.36 23.79
C ASP A 145 30.59 5.85 23.22
N ILE A 146 29.60 6.74 23.06
CA ILE A 146 28.29 6.40 22.51
C ILE A 146 28.42 5.92 21.07
N LEU A 147 29.15 6.65 20.22
CA LEU A 147 29.35 6.26 18.84
C LEU A 147 30.05 4.91 18.71
N LEU A 148 30.98 4.58 19.61
CA LEU A 148 31.61 3.25 19.64
C LEU A 148 30.58 2.15 19.93
N LEU A 149 29.69 2.36 20.89
CA LEU A 149 28.64 1.39 21.21
C LEU A 149 27.59 1.27 20.10
N LEU A 150 27.17 2.38 19.51
CA LEU A 150 26.27 2.39 18.36
C LEU A 150 26.88 1.67 17.15
N LYS A 151 28.20 1.82 16.91
CA LYS A 151 28.91 1.08 15.86
C LYS A 151 28.85 -0.43 16.08
N ARG A 152 29.09 -0.90 17.32
CA ARG A 152 28.97 -2.32 17.66
C ARG A 152 27.55 -2.83 17.42
N ALA A 153 26.54 -2.08 17.86
CA ALA A 153 25.13 -2.42 17.64
C ALA A 153 24.77 -2.47 16.15
N ALA A 154 25.21 -1.50 15.36
CA ALA A 154 24.95 -1.44 13.93
C ALA A 154 25.61 -2.58 13.15
N ILE A 155 26.86 -2.95 13.49
CA ILE A 155 27.52 -4.12 12.89
C ILE A 155 26.71 -5.38 13.19
N MET A 156 26.28 -5.54 14.45
CA MET A 156 25.46 -6.69 14.83
C MET A 156 24.12 -6.71 14.06
N LEU A 157 23.47 -5.56 13.88
CA LEU A 157 22.26 -5.45 13.08
C LEU A 157 22.50 -5.86 11.63
N ALA A 158 23.44 -5.19 10.96
CA ALA A 158 23.69 -5.36 9.53
C ALA A 158 24.21 -6.76 9.16
N GLU A 159 25.04 -7.37 10.00
CA GLU A 159 25.67 -8.66 9.68
C GLU A 159 24.84 -9.87 10.10
N TYR A 160 24.02 -9.76 11.16
CA TYR A 160 23.38 -10.93 11.76
C TYR A 160 21.86 -10.87 11.88
N LEU A 161 21.25 -9.67 11.93
CA LEU A 161 19.83 -9.53 12.25
C LEU A 161 19.00 -9.07 11.05
N GLU A 162 19.53 -8.16 10.25
CA GLU A 162 18.84 -7.57 9.11
C GLU A 162 18.84 -8.50 7.88
N ALA A 163 17.81 -8.39 7.05
CA ALA A 163 17.82 -9.00 5.73
C ALA A 163 18.85 -8.30 4.82
N PRO A 164 19.52 -9.00 3.88
CA PRO A 164 20.57 -8.41 3.04
C PRO A 164 20.20 -7.11 2.31
N PRO A 165 18.96 -6.90 1.82
CA PRO A 165 18.57 -5.63 1.23
C PRO A 165 18.61 -4.46 2.23
N ARG A 166 18.16 -4.67 3.47
CA ARG A 166 18.13 -3.64 4.53
C ARG A 166 19.50 -3.34 5.11
N ALA A 167 20.35 -4.35 5.20
CA ALA A 167 21.73 -4.20 5.71
C ALA A 167 22.51 -3.06 5.03
N GLN A 168 22.18 -2.71 3.78
CA GLN A 168 22.83 -1.62 3.04
C GLN A 168 22.65 -0.25 3.70
N SER A 169 21.48 0.06 4.27
CA SER A 169 21.27 1.34 4.94
C SER A 169 22.08 1.45 6.23
N THR A 170 22.13 0.37 7.00
CA THR A 170 22.90 0.29 8.25
C THR A 170 24.41 0.30 7.97
N GLN A 171 24.88 -0.38 6.92
CA GLN A 171 26.28 -0.29 6.44
C GLN A 171 26.65 1.13 5.99
N SER A 172 25.75 1.83 5.31
CA SER A 172 25.96 3.23 4.92
C SER A 172 26.10 4.14 6.16
N TRP A 173 25.32 3.88 7.21
CA TRP A 173 25.47 4.55 8.50
C TRP A 173 26.83 4.25 9.14
N ILE A 174 27.27 2.98 9.17
CA ILE A 174 28.59 2.57 9.74
C ILE A 174 29.72 3.35 9.05
N ALA A 175 29.75 3.35 7.72
CA ALA A 175 30.76 4.07 6.94
C ALA A 175 30.77 5.58 7.24
N ARG A 176 29.59 6.19 7.43
CA ARG A 176 29.48 7.60 7.82
C ARG A 176 29.97 7.86 9.24
N ALA A 177 29.64 6.98 10.19
CA ALA A 177 30.09 7.08 11.57
C ALA A 177 31.61 6.91 11.71
N GLU A 178 32.28 6.19 10.79
CA GLU A 178 33.75 6.09 10.74
C GLU A 178 34.42 7.41 10.34
N VAL A 179 33.81 8.17 9.43
CA VAL A 179 34.37 9.43 8.91
C VAL A 179 33.95 10.65 9.72
N PHE A 180 32.95 10.53 10.60
CA PHE A 180 32.39 11.64 11.38
C PHE A 180 33.43 12.42 12.23
N SER A 181 34.53 11.78 12.63
CA SER A 181 35.60 12.49 13.37
C SER A 181 36.46 13.44 12.52
N ALA A 182 36.33 13.40 11.17
CA ALA A 182 37.23 14.10 10.25
C ALA A 182 36.62 15.33 9.55
N VAL A 183 35.29 15.49 9.54
CA VAL A 183 34.59 16.48 8.69
C VAL A 183 33.40 17.07 9.47
N ALA A 184 33.65 18.02 10.38
CA ALA A 184 32.62 18.55 11.28
C ALA A 184 31.75 19.62 10.60
N GLU A 185 30.57 19.23 10.09
CA GLU A 185 29.50 20.16 9.68
C GLU A 185 28.31 20.17 10.67
N THR A 186 28.20 19.18 11.57
CA THR A 186 27.11 19.07 12.56
C THR A 186 27.63 18.82 13.98
N SER A 187 26.86 19.20 15.01
CA SER A 187 27.25 18.97 16.40
C SER A 187 27.29 17.45 16.71
N PRO A 188 28.31 16.96 17.44
CA PRO A 188 28.42 15.55 17.81
C PRO A 188 27.16 14.99 18.50
N GLU A 189 26.53 15.80 19.35
CA GLU A 189 25.34 15.47 20.12
C GLU A 189 24.15 15.20 19.18
N HIS A 190 23.94 16.07 18.19
CA HIS A 190 22.87 15.89 17.20
C HIS A 190 23.07 14.63 16.38
N PHE A 191 24.31 14.37 15.94
CA PHE A 191 24.62 13.17 15.16
C PHE A 191 24.41 11.89 15.97
N VAL A 192 24.80 11.89 17.24
CA VAL A 192 24.55 10.77 18.17
C VAL A 192 23.05 10.53 18.38
N ALA A 193 22.28 11.59 18.64
CA ALA A 193 20.84 11.49 18.84
C ALA A 193 20.12 10.95 17.57
N ALA A 194 20.49 11.45 16.40
CA ALA A 194 19.97 10.95 15.13
C ALA A 194 20.36 9.48 14.88
N SER A 195 21.62 9.12 15.19
CA SER A 195 22.14 7.77 14.99
C SER A 195 21.42 6.73 15.84
N ILE A 196 21.18 7.00 17.12
CA ILE A 196 20.45 6.05 17.97
C ILE A 196 18.98 5.92 17.53
N SER A 197 18.35 7.02 17.11
CA SER A 197 16.98 7.00 16.61
C SER A 197 16.88 6.17 15.33
N PHE A 198 17.83 6.34 14.42
CA PHE A 198 17.91 5.53 13.21
C PHE A 198 18.08 4.03 13.52
N LEU A 199 18.99 3.65 14.42
CA LEU A 199 19.19 2.24 14.76
C LEU A 199 17.98 1.63 15.50
N LEU A 200 17.31 2.39 16.37
CA LEU A 200 16.04 1.96 16.97
C LEU A 200 14.97 1.72 15.90
N LEU A 201 14.85 2.62 14.92
CA LEU A 201 13.96 2.43 13.78
C LEU A 201 14.30 1.17 12.98
N GLN A 202 15.58 0.89 12.71
CA GLN A 202 16.01 -0.33 12.01
C GLN A 202 15.66 -1.60 12.79
N VAL A 203 15.78 -1.57 14.12
CA VAL A 203 15.35 -2.69 14.98
C VAL A 203 13.84 -2.93 14.88
N GLU A 204 13.02 -1.87 14.90
CA GLU A 204 11.57 -2.00 14.72
C GLU A 204 11.17 -2.52 13.33
N LEU A 205 11.88 -2.09 12.27
CA LEU A 205 11.71 -2.65 10.92
C LEU A 205 12.08 -4.13 10.88
N THR A 206 13.15 -4.53 11.57
CA THR A 206 13.57 -5.93 11.68
C THR A 206 12.54 -6.77 12.46
N LYS A 207 11.96 -6.23 13.54
CA LYS A 207 10.86 -6.89 14.27
C LYS A 207 9.66 -7.12 13.34
N THR A 208 9.32 -6.10 12.55
CA THR A 208 8.24 -6.17 11.55
C THR A 208 8.54 -7.23 10.48
N ASP A 209 9.78 -7.36 10.01
CA ASP A 209 10.17 -8.41 9.06
C ASP A 209 10.02 -9.81 9.65
N VAL A 210 10.42 -10.01 10.90
CA VAL A 210 10.24 -11.29 11.61
C VAL A 210 8.74 -11.61 11.73
N ALA A 211 7.91 -10.62 12.07
CA ALA A 211 6.45 -10.78 12.13
C ALA A 211 5.87 -11.12 10.75
N ASN A 212 6.29 -10.43 9.68
CA ASN A 212 5.87 -10.68 8.30
C ASN A 212 6.29 -12.08 7.82
N PHE A 213 7.49 -12.53 8.19
CA PHE A 213 7.96 -13.87 7.88
C PHE A 213 7.11 -14.93 8.58
N LYS A 214 6.81 -14.75 9.87
CA LYS A 214 5.89 -15.64 10.62
C LYS A 214 4.49 -15.63 10.01
N LEU A 215 3.98 -14.46 9.63
CA LEU A 215 2.70 -14.30 8.96
C LEU A 215 2.64 -15.12 7.67
N ARG A 216 3.67 -15.05 6.83
CA ARG A 216 3.77 -15.84 5.59
C ARG A 216 3.71 -17.36 5.84
N GLN A 217 4.29 -17.83 6.95
CA GLN A 217 4.24 -19.25 7.32
C GLN A 217 2.84 -19.70 7.76
N VAL A 218 2.09 -18.84 8.48
CA VAL A 218 0.75 -19.18 8.98
C VAL A 218 -0.37 -18.85 8.01
N ALA A 219 -0.16 -17.94 7.06
CA ALA A 219 -1.16 -17.49 6.09
C ALA A 219 -1.87 -18.64 5.34
N PRO A 220 -1.20 -19.71 4.88
CA PRO A 220 -1.88 -20.87 4.29
C PRO A 220 -2.86 -21.55 5.25
N LEU A 221 -2.52 -21.69 6.53
CA LEU A 221 -3.36 -22.31 7.55
C LEU A 221 -4.56 -21.41 7.86
N ILE A 222 -4.32 -20.11 8.03
CA ILE A 222 -5.37 -19.12 8.21
C ILE A 222 -6.31 -19.13 7.00
N ARG A 223 -5.82 -19.25 5.78
CA ARG A 223 -6.69 -19.32 4.59
C ARG A 223 -7.63 -20.53 4.58
N GLN A 224 -7.19 -21.67 5.11
CA GLN A 224 -8.01 -22.88 5.18
C GLN A 224 -9.18 -22.74 6.17
N ARG A 225 -8.98 -22.02 7.29
CA ARG A 225 -9.97 -21.91 8.37
C ARG A 225 -10.66 -20.54 8.47
N GLY A 226 -10.05 -19.51 7.89
CA GLY A 226 -10.46 -18.12 7.99
C GLY A 226 -11.81 -17.84 7.34
N GLN A 227 -12.20 -18.64 6.35
CA GLN A 227 -13.54 -18.54 5.76
C GLN A 227 -14.61 -18.83 6.80
N GLN A 228 -14.50 -19.92 7.55
CA GLN A 228 -15.46 -20.20 8.60
C GLN A 228 -15.43 -19.12 9.69
N TYR A 229 -14.23 -18.67 10.08
CA TYR A 229 -14.05 -17.60 11.06
C TYR A 229 -14.83 -16.32 10.69
N GLU A 230 -14.71 -15.83 9.46
CA GLU A 230 -15.44 -14.64 9.02
C GLU A 230 -16.96 -14.86 8.94
N VAL A 231 -17.40 -16.06 8.54
CA VAL A 231 -18.84 -16.41 8.57
C VAL A 231 -19.35 -16.36 10.01
N ASP A 232 -18.62 -16.95 10.95
CA ASP A 232 -18.99 -16.98 12.36
C ASP A 232 -19.04 -15.56 12.96
N LYS A 233 -18.10 -14.68 12.56
CA LYS A 233 -18.10 -13.25 12.96
C LYS A 233 -19.31 -12.48 12.45
N ILE A 234 -19.64 -12.65 11.17
CA ILE A 234 -20.86 -12.05 10.61
C ILE A 234 -22.11 -12.59 11.33
N GLN A 235 -22.17 -13.90 11.60
CA GLN A 235 -23.31 -14.49 12.31
C GLN A 235 -23.38 -14.03 13.77
N GLN A 236 -22.25 -13.80 14.43
CA GLN A 236 -22.20 -13.24 15.77
C GLN A 236 -22.76 -11.80 15.78
N LYS A 237 -22.47 -11.02 14.74
CA LYS A 237 -22.89 -9.61 14.63
C LYS A 237 -24.35 -9.44 14.19
N TYR A 238 -24.80 -10.21 13.21
CA TYR A 238 -26.12 -10.05 12.57
C TYR A 238 -27.11 -11.19 12.91
N GLY A 239 -26.69 -12.14 13.75
CA GLY A 239 -27.45 -13.34 14.09
C GLY A 239 -27.28 -14.48 13.07
N PRO A 240 -27.94 -15.64 13.29
CA PRO A 240 -27.84 -16.77 12.39
C PRO A 240 -28.36 -16.39 10.99
N LEU A 241 -27.57 -16.71 9.96
CA LEU A 241 -27.88 -16.40 8.55
C LEU A 241 -28.23 -17.65 7.73
N VAL A 242 -27.75 -18.82 8.15
CA VAL A 242 -28.06 -20.09 7.48
C VAL A 242 -29.51 -20.48 7.77
N PHE A 243 -30.25 -20.92 6.74
CA PHE A 243 -31.66 -21.32 6.81
C PHE A 243 -32.64 -20.21 7.24
N THR A 244 -32.22 -18.95 7.15
CA THR A 244 -33.09 -17.80 7.44
C THR A 244 -33.98 -17.50 6.23
N SER A 245 -35.24 -17.08 6.45
CA SER A 245 -36.12 -16.65 5.36
C SER A 245 -35.58 -15.38 4.68
N THR A 246 -35.93 -15.15 3.41
CA THR A 246 -35.51 -13.94 2.65
C THR A 246 -35.93 -12.65 3.34
N VAL A 247 -37.13 -12.63 3.92
CA VAL A 247 -37.65 -11.51 4.72
C VAL A 247 -36.73 -11.21 5.90
N SER A 248 -36.35 -12.22 6.68
CA SER A 248 -35.48 -12.01 7.84
C SER A 248 -34.03 -11.67 7.43
N LEU A 249 -33.54 -12.17 6.29
CA LEU A 249 -32.25 -11.73 5.74
C LEU A 249 -32.27 -10.26 5.34
N THR A 250 -33.37 -9.78 4.73
CA THR A 250 -33.54 -8.38 4.33
C THR A 250 -33.59 -7.44 5.54
N GLU A 251 -34.22 -7.88 6.64
CA GLU A 251 -34.22 -7.12 7.89
C GLU A 251 -32.84 -7.06 8.57
N LYS A 252 -32.08 -8.16 8.53
CA LYS A 252 -30.75 -8.25 9.16
C LYS A 252 -29.64 -7.58 8.34
N LEU A 253 -29.75 -7.62 7.01
CA LEU A 253 -28.74 -7.13 6.06
C LEU A 253 -29.38 -6.17 5.03
N PRO A 254 -29.99 -5.06 5.49
CA PRO A 254 -30.77 -4.18 4.62
C PRO A 254 -29.94 -3.55 3.50
N ALA A 255 -28.67 -3.17 3.74
CA ALA A 255 -27.84 -2.57 2.70
C ALA A 255 -27.44 -3.60 1.63
N THR A 256 -27.15 -4.83 2.04
CA THR A 256 -26.88 -5.95 1.12
C THR A 256 -28.10 -6.28 0.28
N ALA A 257 -29.29 -6.36 0.89
CA ALA A 257 -30.53 -6.61 0.17
C ALA A 257 -30.84 -5.50 -0.85
N ALA A 258 -30.75 -4.22 -0.43
CA ALA A 258 -30.96 -3.07 -1.31
C ALA A 258 -29.97 -3.06 -2.48
N TRP A 259 -28.69 -3.37 -2.22
CA TRP A 259 -27.66 -3.49 -3.23
C TRP A 259 -28.01 -4.57 -4.27
N ILE A 260 -28.40 -5.77 -3.82
CA ILE A 260 -28.76 -6.87 -4.72
C ILE A 260 -30.03 -6.57 -5.53
N ALA A 261 -31.06 -5.99 -4.92
CA ALA A 261 -32.28 -5.59 -5.61
C ALA A 261 -31.99 -4.55 -6.72
N SER A 262 -31.18 -3.53 -6.42
CA SER A 262 -30.78 -2.52 -7.40
C SER A 262 -30.03 -3.11 -8.60
N SER A 263 -29.25 -4.17 -8.36
CA SER A 263 -28.46 -4.87 -9.37
C SER A 263 -29.32 -5.61 -10.40
N ILE A 264 -30.51 -6.07 -10.01
CA ILE A 264 -31.44 -6.80 -10.87
C ILE A 264 -32.30 -5.85 -11.70
N SER A 265 -32.74 -4.73 -11.11
CA SER A 265 -33.62 -3.75 -11.77
C SER A 265 -33.09 -3.22 -13.11
N THR A 266 -31.78 -3.30 -13.32
CA THR A 266 -31.10 -2.82 -14.52
C THR A 266 -30.82 -3.93 -15.57
N SER A 267 -31.17 -5.19 -15.29
CA SER A 267 -30.78 -6.34 -16.11
C SER A 267 -32.00 -7.15 -16.58
N SER A 268 -32.30 -7.08 -17.87
CA SER A 268 -33.27 -7.96 -18.53
C SER A 268 -32.74 -9.38 -18.80
N GLU A 269 -31.48 -9.67 -18.46
CA GLU A 269 -30.79 -10.92 -18.84
C GLU A 269 -31.05 -12.10 -17.89
N LEU A 270 -31.66 -11.86 -16.72
CA LEU A 270 -31.91 -12.90 -15.72
C LEU A 270 -33.32 -13.48 -15.84
N THR A 271 -33.41 -14.77 -16.10
CA THR A 271 -34.60 -15.58 -15.83
C THR A 271 -34.42 -16.32 -14.51
N GLY A 272 -35.52 -16.71 -13.86
CA GLY A 272 -35.49 -17.57 -12.68
C GLY A 272 -34.82 -18.94 -12.89
N THR A 273 -34.57 -19.33 -14.15
CA THR A 273 -33.85 -20.55 -14.56
C THR A 273 -32.35 -20.37 -14.78
N SER A 274 -31.81 -19.17 -14.54
CA SER A 274 -30.37 -18.90 -14.67
C SER A 274 -29.56 -19.79 -13.72
N SER A 275 -28.36 -20.22 -14.13
CA SER A 275 -27.49 -21.00 -13.23
C SER A 275 -26.92 -20.14 -12.10
N TYR A 276 -26.50 -20.76 -11.00
CA TYR A 276 -25.80 -20.10 -9.89
C TYR A 276 -24.60 -19.29 -10.38
N GLU A 277 -23.80 -19.85 -11.28
CA GLU A 277 -22.61 -19.18 -11.83
C GLU A 277 -22.99 -17.93 -12.63
N LYS A 278 -24.08 -17.99 -13.43
CA LYS A 278 -24.58 -16.83 -14.17
C LYS A 278 -25.05 -15.73 -13.21
N ARG A 279 -25.77 -16.08 -12.14
CA ARG A 279 -26.22 -15.14 -11.11
C ARG A 279 -25.05 -14.50 -10.37
N MET A 280 -24.05 -15.28 -9.95
CA MET A 280 -22.84 -14.74 -9.30
C MET A 280 -22.02 -13.86 -10.25
N MET A 281 -21.95 -14.19 -11.54
CA MET A 281 -21.31 -13.32 -12.54
C MET A 281 -22.04 -11.98 -12.68
N LEU A 282 -23.36 -11.98 -12.57
CA LEU A 282 -24.14 -10.73 -12.54
C LEU A 282 -23.84 -9.92 -11.28
N VAL A 283 -23.78 -10.53 -10.09
CA VAL A 283 -23.35 -9.83 -8.86
C VAL A 283 -21.96 -9.24 -9.04
N ARG A 284 -21.00 -10.01 -9.57
CA ARG A 284 -19.63 -9.54 -9.80
C ARG A 284 -19.54 -8.35 -10.74
N THR A 285 -20.40 -8.29 -11.77
CA THR A 285 -20.26 -7.30 -12.84
C THR A 285 -21.27 -6.18 -12.79
N ARG A 286 -22.55 -6.48 -12.66
CA ARG A 286 -23.57 -5.43 -12.54
C ARG A 286 -23.67 -4.95 -11.11
N GLY A 287 -23.80 -5.87 -10.15
CA GLY A 287 -23.98 -5.46 -8.76
C GLY A 287 -22.78 -4.73 -8.20
N PHE A 288 -21.59 -5.34 -8.27
CA PHE A 288 -20.41 -4.74 -7.69
C PHE A 288 -19.87 -3.58 -8.51
N VAL A 289 -19.69 -3.72 -9.83
CA VAL A 289 -19.09 -2.65 -10.64
C VAL A 289 -20.08 -1.50 -10.85
N ASP A 290 -21.28 -1.77 -11.37
CA ASP A 290 -22.23 -0.69 -11.68
C ASP A 290 -22.97 -0.21 -10.44
N GLY A 291 -23.44 -1.14 -9.60
CA GLY A 291 -24.23 -0.87 -8.41
C GLY A 291 -23.42 -0.40 -7.21
N LEU A 292 -22.13 -0.76 -7.10
CA LEU A 292 -21.30 -0.32 -5.98
C LEU A 292 -20.14 0.57 -6.40
N LEU A 293 -19.24 0.18 -7.31
CA LEU A 293 -18.06 0.98 -7.61
C LEU A 293 -18.40 2.29 -8.33
N PHE A 294 -19.30 2.25 -9.30
CA PHE A 294 -19.57 3.39 -10.19
C PHE A 294 -21.02 3.88 -10.14
N THR A 295 -21.67 3.73 -8.98
CA THR A 295 -22.97 4.35 -8.72
C THR A 295 -22.83 5.87 -8.56
N LYS A 296 -23.83 6.62 -9.04
CA LYS A 296 -23.93 8.07 -8.81
C LYS A 296 -24.46 8.39 -7.42
N GLU A 297 -25.23 7.47 -6.84
CA GLU A 297 -25.87 7.65 -5.55
C GLU A 297 -24.94 7.16 -4.44
N SER A 298 -24.99 7.84 -3.29
CA SER A 298 -24.29 7.38 -2.10
C SER A 298 -25.01 6.15 -1.53
N LEU A 299 -24.72 4.98 -2.07
CA LEU A 299 -25.17 3.73 -1.48
C LEU A 299 -24.34 3.39 -0.24
N ALA A 300 -25.03 2.99 0.82
CA ALA A 300 -24.39 2.38 1.97
C ALA A 300 -23.57 1.16 1.51
N VAL A 301 -22.38 0.98 2.08
CA VAL A 301 -21.58 -0.21 1.79
C VAL A 301 -22.34 -1.42 2.34
N PRO A 302 -22.56 -2.48 1.52
CA PRO A 302 -23.19 -3.71 1.99
C PRO A 302 -22.48 -4.25 3.23
N GLU A 303 -23.24 -4.79 4.18
CA GLU A 303 -22.71 -5.35 5.42
C GLU A 303 -21.67 -6.44 5.16
N LEU A 304 -21.86 -7.23 4.09
CA LEU A 304 -20.91 -8.28 3.67
C LEU A 304 -19.57 -7.73 3.14
N LEU A 305 -19.47 -6.43 2.91
CA LEU A 305 -18.28 -5.72 2.43
C LEU A 305 -17.80 -4.66 3.44
N GLU A 306 -18.26 -4.71 4.70
CA GLU A 306 -17.94 -3.71 5.71
C GLU A 306 -16.41 -3.59 5.93
N MET A 307 -15.71 -4.73 6.03
CA MET A 307 -14.24 -4.76 6.15
C MET A 307 -13.51 -4.23 4.91
N ASP A 308 -14.18 -4.23 3.76
CA ASP A 308 -13.65 -3.77 2.48
C ASP A 308 -13.95 -2.29 2.20
N THR A 309 -14.64 -1.58 3.09
CA THR A 309 -15.06 -0.18 2.88
C THR A 309 -13.91 0.71 2.39
N MET A 310 -12.77 0.68 3.08
CA MET A 310 -11.60 1.49 2.71
C MET A 310 -11.00 1.06 1.37
N ARG A 311 -10.97 -0.24 1.06
CA ARG A 311 -10.48 -0.77 -0.22
C ARG A 311 -11.38 -0.35 -1.36
N VAL A 312 -12.70 -0.46 -1.19
CA VAL A 312 -13.71 0.01 -2.15
C VAL A 312 -13.55 1.51 -2.43
N MET A 313 -13.41 2.34 -1.38
CA MET A 313 -13.21 3.78 -1.58
C MET A 313 -11.90 4.10 -2.30
N LYS A 314 -10.83 3.36 -2.01
CA LYS A 314 -9.55 3.49 -2.73
C LYS A 314 -9.69 3.10 -4.20
N ILE A 315 -10.36 1.99 -4.51
CA ILE A 315 -10.63 1.55 -5.88
C ILE A 315 -11.42 2.63 -6.64
N ARG A 316 -12.49 3.17 -6.04
CA ARG A 316 -13.29 4.25 -6.64
C ARG A 316 -12.46 5.50 -6.92
N SER A 317 -11.63 5.89 -5.95
CA SER A 317 -10.77 7.06 -6.05
C SER A 317 -9.75 6.88 -7.17
N GLU A 318 -9.05 5.75 -7.21
CA GLU A 318 -8.03 5.46 -8.22
C GLU A 318 -8.63 5.39 -9.63
N ALA A 319 -9.82 4.78 -9.77
CA ALA A 319 -10.54 4.75 -11.03
C ALA A 319 -10.90 6.16 -11.49
N ARG A 320 -11.45 7.01 -10.61
CA ARG A 320 -11.79 8.41 -10.92
C ARG A 320 -10.56 9.22 -11.33
N PHE A 321 -9.48 9.15 -10.55
CA PHE A 321 -8.25 9.88 -10.84
C PHE A 321 -7.61 9.43 -12.15
N SER A 322 -7.65 8.13 -12.46
CA SER A 322 -7.13 7.59 -13.71
C SER A 322 -7.96 8.02 -14.93
N VAL A 323 -9.29 8.13 -14.80
CA VAL A 323 -10.15 8.66 -15.87
C VAL A 323 -9.84 10.14 -16.12
N ILE A 324 -9.82 10.96 -15.07
CA ILE A 324 -9.50 12.39 -15.17
C ILE A 324 -8.10 12.58 -15.77
N GLY A 325 -7.09 11.92 -15.18
CA GLY A 325 -5.70 12.01 -15.64
C GLY A 325 -5.54 11.55 -17.10
N SER A 326 -6.23 10.50 -17.52
CA SER A 326 -6.19 10.03 -18.90
C SER A 326 -6.86 11.02 -19.86
N ALA A 327 -7.98 11.65 -19.48
CA ALA A 327 -8.61 12.69 -20.30
C ALA A 327 -7.67 13.89 -20.49
N LEU A 328 -7.04 14.37 -19.41
CA LEU A 328 -6.08 15.48 -19.45
C LEU A 328 -4.88 15.16 -20.35
N VAL A 329 -4.32 13.96 -20.21
CA VAL A 329 -3.20 13.49 -21.05
C VAL A 329 -3.60 13.41 -22.51
N ILE A 330 -4.80 12.90 -22.83
CA ILE A 330 -5.27 12.81 -24.22
C ILE A 330 -5.36 14.21 -24.84
N HIS A 331 -5.92 15.17 -24.11
CA HIS A 331 -5.99 16.56 -24.57
C HIS A 331 -4.60 17.18 -24.73
N ALA A 332 -3.69 16.96 -23.79
CA ALA A 332 -2.30 17.39 -23.90
C ALA A 332 -1.59 16.80 -25.13
N CYS A 333 -1.81 15.51 -25.44
CA CYS A 333 -1.27 14.87 -26.65
C CYS A 333 -1.87 15.43 -27.96
N ASN A 334 -3.15 15.81 -27.94
CA ASN A 334 -3.80 16.41 -29.09
C ASN A 334 -3.26 17.83 -29.35
N ILE A 335 -3.11 18.62 -28.29
CA ILE A 335 -2.57 19.99 -28.36
C ILE A 335 -1.09 19.99 -28.75
N SER A 336 -0.29 19.06 -28.24
CA SER A 336 1.14 18.97 -28.58
C SER A 336 1.42 18.41 -29.98
N GLY A 337 0.39 17.88 -30.67
CA GLY A 337 0.55 17.23 -31.97
C GLY A 337 1.31 15.88 -31.92
N ALA A 338 1.66 15.38 -30.73
CA ALA A 338 2.39 14.13 -30.54
C ALA A 338 1.60 12.89 -31.00
N GLY A 339 0.26 13.00 -31.05
CA GLY A 339 -0.64 11.92 -31.43
C GLY A 339 -0.75 10.81 -30.37
N ALA A 340 -1.89 10.13 -30.34
CA ALA A 340 -2.15 9.06 -29.37
C ALA A 340 -1.24 7.81 -29.55
N SER A 341 -0.55 7.69 -30.68
CA SER A 341 0.42 6.62 -30.93
C SER A 341 1.65 6.72 -30.04
N LEU A 342 2.09 7.93 -29.68
CA LEU A 342 3.25 8.13 -28.81
C LEU A 342 3.05 7.46 -27.44
N LEU A 343 1.82 7.53 -26.92
CA LEU A 343 1.45 6.90 -25.64
C LEU A 343 1.57 5.37 -25.66
N ARG A 344 1.57 4.74 -26.84
CA ARG A 344 1.72 3.28 -26.99
C ARG A 344 3.18 2.83 -26.99
N HIS A 345 4.12 3.74 -27.20
CA HIS A 345 5.55 3.44 -27.21
C HIS A 345 6.12 3.57 -25.79
N VAL A 346 6.08 2.46 -25.05
CA VAL A 346 6.79 2.29 -23.77
C VAL A 346 8.17 1.72 -24.05
N PRO A 347 9.27 2.26 -23.49
CA PRO A 347 9.31 3.29 -22.46
C PRO A 347 9.21 4.73 -22.99
N LEU A 348 8.49 5.58 -22.24
CA LEU A 348 8.46 7.03 -22.47
C LEU A 348 9.74 7.69 -21.96
N PRO A 349 10.12 8.87 -22.48
CA PRO A 349 11.23 9.65 -21.93
C PRO A 349 11.01 9.95 -20.43
N SER A 350 12.07 9.89 -19.62
CA SER A 350 11.99 10.07 -18.16
C SER A 350 11.37 11.42 -17.76
N ALA A 351 11.64 12.49 -18.52
CA ALA A 351 11.02 13.79 -18.31
C ALA A 351 9.49 13.77 -18.48
N VAL A 352 8.99 13.06 -19.49
CA VAL A 352 7.55 12.89 -19.75
C VAL A 352 6.91 12.04 -18.66
N VAL A 353 7.61 11.02 -18.17
CA VAL A 353 7.16 10.21 -17.01
C VAL A 353 7.05 11.08 -15.76
N ALA A 354 8.05 11.91 -15.45
CA ALA A 354 8.02 12.80 -14.30
C ALA A 354 6.86 13.81 -14.37
N GLN A 355 6.56 14.33 -15.56
CA GLN A 355 5.41 15.22 -15.78
C GLN A 355 4.06 14.49 -15.69
N LYS A 356 3.96 13.24 -16.17
CA LYS A 356 2.78 12.38 -15.95
C LYS A 356 2.56 12.17 -14.44
N ASP A 357 3.61 11.87 -13.70
CA ASP A 357 3.53 11.67 -12.26
C ASP A 357 3.16 12.97 -11.52
N MET A 358 3.53 14.13 -12.07
CA MET A 358 3.04 15.42 -11.60
C MET A 358 1.52 15.54 -11.77
N ILE A 359 0.97 15.32 -12.96
CA ILE A 359 -0.49 15.31 -13.19
C ILE A 359 -1.18 14.35 -12.22
N ALA A 360 -0.64 13.13 -12.08
CA ALA A 360 -1.24 12.11 -11.23
C ALA A 360 -1.21 12.50 -9.74
N ARG A 361 -0.16 13.17 -9.26
CA ARG A 361 -0.11 13.72 -7.89
C ARG A 361 -1.11 14.86 -7.70
N THR A 362 -1.12 15.81 -8.64
CA THR A 362 -1.97 17.00 -8.62
C THR A 362 -3.46 16.62 -8.64
N VAL A 363 -3.86 15.65 -9.46
CA VAL A 363 -5.25 15.14 -9.51
C VAL A 363 -5.64 14.37 -8.25
N ARG A 364 -4.70 13.67 -7.60
CA ARG A 364 -4.97 12.91 -6.35
C ARG A 364 -5.05 13.81 -5.11
N ALA A 365 -4.46 15.00 -5.15
CA ALA A 365 -4.50 15.92 -4.02
C ALA A 365 -5.93 16.48 -3.82
N LYS A 366 -6.39 16.47 -2.56
CA LYS A 366 -7.80 16.73 -2.19
C LYS A 366 -8.21 18.21 -2.37
N TYR A 367 -7.25 19.13 -2.36
CA TYR A 367 -7.47 20.59 -2.37
C TYR A 367 -6.74 21.29 -3.51
N THR A 368 -6.48 20.56 -4.59
CA THR A 368 -5.75 21.10 -5.71
C THR A 368 -6.56 22.16 -6.44
N SER A 369 -5.94 23.31 -6.68
CA SER A 369 -6.51 24.37 -7.49
C SER A 369 -6.64 23.94 -8.96
N LYS A 370 -7.59 24.52 -9.69
CA LYS A 370 -7.73 24.26 -11.13
C LYS A 370 -6.46 24.70 -11.87
N GLU A 371 -5.83 25.75 -11.38
CA GLU A 371 -4.59 26.34 -11.85
C GLU A 371 -3.45 25.33 -11.77
N GLU A 372 -3.24 24.67 -10.62
CA GLU A 372 -2.20 23.64 -10.47
C GLU A 372 -2.38 22.45 -11.45
N ILE A 373 -3.63 22.00 -11.66
CA ILE A 373 -3.91 20.93 -12.64
C ILE A 373 -3.60 21.41 -14.06
N THR A 374 -3.93 22.67 -14.36
CA THR A 374 -3.67 23.29 -15.66
C THR A 374 -2.18 23.39 -15.91
N ASP A 375 -1.41 23.88 -14.94
CA ASP A 375 0.05 24.01 -15.03
C ASP A 375 0.73 22.65 -15.21
N ALA A 376 0.29 21.63 -14.46
CA ALA A 376 0.82 20.28 -14.61
C ALA A 376 0.52 19.68 -15.99
N THR A 377 -0.68 19.94 -16.53
CA THR A 377 -1.08 19.47 -17.85
C THR A 377 -0.34 20.22 -18.96
N LYS A 378 -0.13 21.53 -18.80
CA LYS A 378 0.66 22.38 -19.71
C LYS A 378 2.10 21.90 -19.77
N ALA A 379 2.75 21.73 -18.61
CA ALA A 379 4.13 21.24 -18.54
C ALA A 379 4.30 19.89 -19.27
N PHE A 380 3.33 18.97 -19.10
CA PHE A 380 3.31 17.70 -19.82
C PHE A 380 3.16 17.89 -21.34
N ALA A 381 2.26 18.76 -21.79
CA ALA A 381 2.06 19.04 -23.21
C ALA A 381 3.32 19.65 -23.86
N GLU A 382 3.98 20.59 -23.17
CA GLU A 382 5.24 21.20 -23.61
C GLU A 382 6.38 20.19 -23.65
N GLY A 383 6.46 19.30 -22.64
CA GLY A 383 7.44 18.22 -22.62
C GLY A 383 7.26 17.20 -23.75
N LEU A 384 6.01 16.98 -24.19
CA LEU A 384 5.72 16.17 -25.38
C LEU A 384 6.09 16.88 -26.68
N LYS A 385 5.82 18.19 -26.76
CA LYS A 385 6.07 19.01 -27.96
C LYS A 385 7.58 19.29 -28.15
N GLY A 386 8.32 19.39 -27.04
CA GLY A 386 9.73 19.79 -27.01
C GLY A 386 9.94 21.31 -27.03
N GLU A 387 8.87 22.10 -27.01
CA GLU A 387 8.86 23.57 -27.03
C GLU A 387 7.62 24.10 -26.30
N SER A 388 7.59 25.40 -26.02
CA SER A 388 6.43 26.05 -25.38
C SER A 388 5.19 25.99 -26.27
N LEU A 389 4.02 25.94 -25.64
CA LEU A 389 2.75 26.09 -26.36
C LEU A 389 2.59 27.53 -26.87
N ASP A 390 1.87 27.71 -27.98
CA ASP A 390 1.43 29.04 -28.38
C ASP A 390 0.21 29.48 -27.55
N ASP A 391 -0.06 30.79 -27.47
CA ASP A 391 -1.14 31.36 -26.64
C ASP A 391 -2.51 30.73 -26.94
N LYS A 392 -2.73 30.35 -28.20
CA LYS A 392 -3.96 29.71 -28.65
C LYS A 392 -4.08 28.29 -28.09
N SER A 393 -3.05 27.46 -28.26
CA SER A 393 -3.00 26.08 -27.75
C SER A 393 -3.07 26.05 -26.22
N GLU A 394 -2.44 27.02 -25.55
CA GLU A 394 -2.55 27.18 -24.10
C GLU A 394 -3.99 27.51 -23.68
N THR A 395 -4.63 28.49 -24.32
CA THR A 395 -6.02 28.85 -24.02
C THR A 395 -6.98 27.68 -24.26
N GLU A 396 -6.78 26.94 -25.35
CA GLU A 396 -7.56 25.73 -25.67
C GLU A 396 -7.34 24.65 -24.60
N LEU A 397 -6.09 24.38 -24.19
CA LEU A 397 -5.78 23.41 -23.14
C LEU A 397 -6.43 23.79 -21.81
N CYS A 398 -6.35 25.06 -21.40
CA CYS A 398 -7.02 25.59 -20.21
C CYS A 398 -8.53 25.36 -20.25
N SER A 399 -9.15 25.57 -21.42
CA SER A 399 -10.58 25.30 -21.63
C SER A 399 -10.90 23.81 -21.50
N TYR A 400 -10.08 22.91 -22.05
CA TYR A 400 -10.26 21.46 -21.91
C TYR A 400 -10.09 21.00 -20.45
N VAL A 401 -9.06 21.48 -19.74
CA VAL A 401 -8.85 21.18 -18.32
C VAL A 401 -10.06 21.62 -17.50
N ALA A 402 -10.60 22.81 -17.78
CA ALA A 402 -11.83 23.31 -17.14
C ALA A 402 -13.03 22.38 -17.38
N ALA A 403 -13.24 21.93 -18.62
CA ALA A 403 -14.33 21.04 -18.98
C ALA A 403 -14.19 19.66 -18.32
N VAL A 404 -12.96 19.12 -18.23
CA VAL A 404 -12.67 17.85 -17.58
C VAL A 404 -12.96 17.93 -16.09
N ILE A 405 -12.50 18.98 -15.39
CA ILE A 405 -12.74 19.17 -13.96
C ILE A 405 -14.23 19.38 -13.66
N SER A 406 -14.95 20.06 -14.56
CA SER A 406 -16.40 20.30 -14.44
C SER A 406 -17.24 19.06 -14.76
N GLY A 407 -16.66 18.02 -15.37
CA GLY A 407 -17.37 16.81 -15.78
C GLY A 407 -18.13 16.92 -17.10
N ASP A 408 -17.97 18.03 -17.82
CA ASP A 408 -18.69 18.31 -19.06
C ASP A 408 -18.00 17.74 -20.30
N ASP A 409 -16.71 17.45 -20.18
CA ASP A 409 -15.87 16.96 -21.26
C ASP A 409 -16.34 15.62 -21.87
N PRO A 410 -16.44 15.53 -23.21
CA PRO A 410 -16.90 14.31 -23.89
C PRO A 410 -15.89 13.15 -23.81
N VAL A 411 -14.58 13.43 -23.73
CA VAL A 411 -13.55 12.39 -23.58
C VAL A 411 -13.67 11.75 -22.20
N LEU A 412 -13.88 12.55 -21.14
CA LEU A 412 -14.14 12.07 -19.80
C LEU A 412 -15.37 11.15 -19.76
N LYS A 413 -16.52 11.56 -20.33
CA LYS A 413 -17.74 10.73 -20.40
C LYS A 413 -17.52 9.40 -21.13
N LEU A 414 -16.70 9.41 -22.18
CA LEU A 414 -16.32 8.18 -22.89
C LEU A 414 -15.45 7.28 -22.01
N LEU A 415 -14.46 7.84 -21.33
CA LEU A 415 -13.58 7.10 -20.43
C LEU A 415 -14.33 6.55 -19.21
N ASP A 416 -15.33 7.26 -18.68
CA ASP A 416 -16.22 6.77 -17.62
C ASP A 416 -16.99 5.50 -18.02
N ASN A 417 -17.36 5.38 -19.29
CA ASN A 417 -17.98 4.15 -19.79
C ASN A 417 -16.95 3.04 -19.96
N ARG A 418 -15.74 3.37 -20.40
CA ARG A 418 -14.65 2.40 -20.59
C ARG A 418 -14.09 1.88 -19.28
N ILE A 419 -14.02 2.69 -18.23
CA ILE A 419 -13.52 2.25 -16.93
C ILE A 419 -14.45 1.17 -16.33
N LYS A 420 -15.78 1.33 -16.49
CA LYS A 420 -16.75 0.28 -16.13
C LYS A 420 -16.49 -1.01 -16.90
N GLN A 421 -16.18 -0.93 -18.20
CA GLN A 421 -15.83 -2.11 -19.00
C GLN A 421 -14.57 -2.81 -18.48
N LEU A 422 -13.53 -2.04 -18.12
CA LEU A 422 -12.31 -2.58 -17.52
C LEU A 422 -12.59 -3.34 -16.23
N PHE A 423 -13.34 -2.74 -15.30
CA PHE A 423 -13.64 -3.38 -14.01
C PHE A 423 -14.58 -4.58 -14.16
N ARG A 424 -15.54 -4.55 -15.09
CA ARG A 424 -16.34 -5.74 -15.43
C ARG A 424 -15.46 -6.85 -15.99
N PHE A 425 -14.47 -6.53 -16.82
CA PHE A 425 -13.50 -7.50 -17.32
C PHE A 425 -12.67 -8.08 -16.17
N ALA A 426 -12.10 -7.24 -15.31
CA ALA A 426 -11.28 -7.67 -14.17
C ALA A 426 -12.07 -8.56 -13.19
N CYS A 427 -13.30 -8.18 -12.82
CA CYS A 427 -14.16 -8.95 -11.92
C CYS A 427 -14.73 -10.23 -12.55
N ARG A 428 -14.70 -10.39 -13.88
CA ARG A 428 -15.04 -11.64 -14.59
C ARG A 428 -13.87 -12.60 -14.72
N TRP A 429 -12.65 -12.09 -14.56
CA TRP A 429 -11.47 -12.87 -14.85
C TRP A 429 -11.37 -14.06 -13.90
N GLU A 430 -11.31 -15.25 -14.49
CA GLU A 430 -11.00 -16.49 -13.78
C GLU A 430 -9.67 -17.04 -14.31
N PRO A 431 -8.77 -17.52 -13.43
CA PRO A 431 -7.57 -18.19 -13.88
C PRO A 431 -7.96 -19.43 -14.70
N ILE A 432 -7.25 -19.65 -15.81
CA ILE A 432 -7.49 -20.81 -16.68
C ILE A 432 -7.34 -22.08 -15.84
N LYS A 433 -8.47 -22.79 -15.63
CA LYS A 433 -8.52 -24.03 -14.85
C LYS A 433 -7.57 -25.05 -15.49
N GLY A 434 -6.53 -25.44 -14.76
CA GLY A 434 -5.51 -26.40 -15.22
C GLY A 434 -4.05 -25.93 -15.10
N LEU A 435 -3.81 -24.63 -14.93
CA LEU A 435 -2.47 -24.07 -14.68
C LEU A 435 -2.09 -24.01 -13.19
N ASN A 436 -3.03 -24.31 -12.29
CA ASN A 436 -2.77 -24.47 -10.85
C ASN A 436 -2.17 -25.86 -10.53
N GLN A 437 -1.25 -26.36 -11.36
CA GLN A 437 -0.30 -27.33 -10.83
C GLN A 437 0.54 -26.60 -9.78
N PRO A 438 0.77 -27.18 -8.60
CA PRO A 438 1.63 -26.55 -7.60
C PRO A 438 2.94 -26.17 -8.28
N VAL A 439 3.32 -24.89 -8.18
CA VAL A 439 4.62 -24.42 -8.67
C VAL A 439 5.64 -25.39 -8.07
N PRO A 440 6.38 -26.16 -8.89
CA PRO A 440 7.33 -27.12 -8.36
C PRO A 440 8.26 -26.36 -7.44
N MET A 441 8.31 -26.77 -6.16
CA MET A 441 9.15 -26.10 -5.18
C MET A 441 10.56 -26.01 -5.75
N LYS A 442 11.03 -24.79 -6.02
CA LYS A 442 12.42 -24.55 -6.41
C LYS A 442 13.28 -25.02 -5.24
N THR A 443 13.79 -26.24 -5.33
CA THR A 443 14.77 -26.75 -4.36
C THR A 443 15.98 -25.81 -4.41
N GLY A 444 16.46 -25.34 -3.26
CA GLY A 444 17.56 -24.37 -3.13
C GLY A 444 18.93 -24.84 -3.64
N ARG A 445 18.99 -25.89 -4.47
CA ARG A 445 20.22 -26.44 -5.05
C ARG A 445 20.67 -25.76 -6.34
N THR A 446 19.85 -24.90 -6.95
CA THR A 446 20.19 -24.24 -8.23
C THR A 446 20.86 -22.87 -8.10
N ILE A 447 20.97 -22.31 -6.89
CA ILE A 447 21.60 -20.99 -6.66
C ILE A 447 23.16 -21.07 -6.65
N LEU A 448 23.74 -22.27 -6.63
CA LEU A 448 25.20 -22.46 -6.52
C LEU A 448 25.92 -22.78 -7.84
N LYS A 449 25.27 -22.66 -9.00
CA LYS A 449 25.96 -22.85 -10.29
C LYS A 449 25.87 -21.60 -11.17
N ASP A 450 27.08 -21.12 -11.46
CA ASP A 450 27.51 -20.14 -12.45
C ASP A 450 27.40 -18.66 -12.06
N GLY A 451 28.59 -18.10 -11.79
CA GLY A 451 28.85 -16.70 -11.47
C GLY A 451 28.62 -15.75 -12.63
N ALA A 452 27.35 -15.56 -13.00
CA ALA A 452 26.93 -14.43 -13.80
C ALA A 452 26.64 -13.24 -12.86
N PRO A 453 27.22 -12.05 -13.09
CA PRO A 453 26.91 -10.87 -12.31
C PRO A 453 25.43 -10.53 -12.49
N ALA A 454 24.71 -10.44 -11.37
CA ALA A 454 23.33 -9.98 -11.32
C ALA A 454 23.28 -8.51 -11.77
N GLY A 455 23.02 -8.31 -13.05
CA GLY A 455 22.62 -7.01 -13.59
C GLY A 455 21.26 -6.66 -13.02
N ILE A 456 21.25 -5.91 -11.92
CA ILE A 456 20.08 -5.21 -11.39
C ILE A 456 19.72 -4.12 -12.41
N VAL A 457 19.02 -4.49 -13.47
CA VAL A 457 18.26 -3.50 -14.24
C VAL A 457 16.97 -3.27 -13.45
N ALA A 458 17.05 -2.34 -12.52
CA ALA A 458 15.92 -1.77 -11.81
C ALA A 458 15.04 -1.02 -12.83
N ASN A 459 14.03 -1.70 -13.33
CA ASN A 459 12.76 -1.12 -13.78
C ASN A 459 11.67 -2.18 -13.57
N SER A 460 11.33 -2.37 -12.29
CA SER A 460 10.00 -2.61 -11.69
C SER A 460 8.86 -3.23 -12.53
N PHE A 461 9.16 -4.19 -13.41
CA PHE A 461 8.19 -5.15 -13.97
C PHE A 461 8.28 -6.46 -13.19
N SER A 462 8.25 -6.39 -11.86
CA SER A 462 8.05 -7.58 -11.02
C SER A 462 6.80 -8.29 -11.54
N ALA A 463 6.95 -9.52 -12.01
CA ALA A 463 5.98 -10.26 -12.79
C ALA A 463 4.54 -10.03 -12.29
N LEU A 464 3.80 -9.18 -13.01
CA LEU A 464 2.38 -8.94 -12.73
C LEU A 464 1.70 -10.31 -12.65
N SER A 465 0.83 -10.50 -11.65
CA SER A 465 0.00 -11.70 -11.58
C SER A 465 -0.73 -11.89 -12.91
N GLY A 466 -1.08 -13.13 -13.28
CA GLY A 466 -1.77 -13.39 -14.55
C GLY A 466 -3.03 -12.53 -14.73
N SER A 467 -3.71 -12.21 -13.62
CA SER A 467 -4.86 -11.31 -13.60
C SER A 467 -4.48 -9.84 -13.82
N SER A 468 -3.43 -9.37 -13.15
CA SER A 468 -2.96 -7.98 -13.23
C SER A 468 -2.39 -7.65 -14.61
N ALA A 469 -1.65 -8.59 -15.22
CA ALA A 469 -1.17 -8.45 -16.59
C ALA A 469 -2.32 -8.37 -17.61
N ALA A 470 -3.37 -9.17 -17.43
CA ALA A 470 -4.56 -9.14 -18.29
C ALA A 470 -5.33 -7.82 -18.13
N ALA A 471 -5.51 -7.34 -16.89
CA ALA A 471 -6.15 -6.06 -16.60
C ALA A 471 -5.35 -4.89 -17.17
N HIS A 472 -4.02 -4.91 -17.07
CA HIS A 472 -3.14 -3.91 -17.67
C HIS A 472 -3.32 -3.85 -19.18
N LYS A 473 -3.27 -5.01 -19.87
CA LYS A 473 -3.46 -5.09 -21.32
C LYS A 473 -4.82 -4.52 -21.74
N GLU A 474 -5.87 -4.85 -20.97
CA GLU A 474 -7.21 -4.34 -21.22
C GLU A 474 -7.33 -2.83 -20.97
N ALA A 475 -6.68 -2.31 -19.92
CA ALA A 475 -6.62 -0.87 -19.64
C ALA A 475 -5.95 -0.11 -20.79
N CYS A 476 -4.82 -0.62 -21.30
CA CYS A 476 -4.16 -0.08 -22.49
C CYS A 476 -5.06 -0.11 -23.72
N ARG A 477 -5.77 -1.22 -23.96
CA ARG A 477 -6.72 -1.36 -25.07
C ARG A 477 -7.85 -0.33 -25.00
N LEU A 478 -8.30 0.00 -23.80
CA LEU A 478 -9.38 0.96 -23.53
C LEU A 478 -8.91 2.43 -23.54
N GLY A 479 -7.61 2.68 -23.69
CA GLY A 479 -7.04 4.03 -23.80
C GLY A 479 -6.51 4.61 -22.49
N PHE A 480 -6.30 3.80 -21.47
CA PHE A 480 -5.72 4.22 -20.18
C PHE A 480 -4.21 3.96 -20.11
N THR A 481 -3.48 4.02 -21.22
CA THR A 481 -2.10 3.51 -21.29
C THR A 481 -1.16 4.08 -20.23
N LEU A 482 -1.26 5.37 -19.90
CA LEU A 482 -0.40 5.98 -18.87
C LEU A 482 -0.77 5.59 -17.44
N PHE A 483 -2.04 5.22 -17.20
CA PHE A 483 -2.58 4.85 -15.88
C PHE A 483 -2.89 3.34 -15.79
N ALA A 484 -2.37 2.55 -16.74
CA ALA A 484 -2.74 1.14 -16.87
C ALA A 484 -2.26 0.29 -15.69
N ASN A 485 -1.14 0.64 -15.06
CA ASN A 485 -0.62 -0.06 -13.90
C ASN A 485 -1.50 0.17 -12.66
N GLU A 486 -1.84 1.42 -12.42
CA GLU A 486 -2.68 1.83 -11.30
C GLU A 486 -4.08 1.22 -11.42
N LEU A 487 -4.63 1.22 -12.63
CA LEU A 487 -5.91 0.59 -12.92
C LEU A 487 -5.87 -0.94 -12.89
N ALA A 488 -4.76 -1.56 -13.31
CA ALA A 488 -4.59 -3.01 -13.20
C ALA A 488 -4.59 -3.45 -11.73
N LYS A 489 -3.87 -2.72 -10.87
CA LYS A 489 -3.85 -2.96 -9.42
C LYS A 489 -5.22 -2.75 -8.79
N ALA A 490 -5.90 -1.64 -9.12
CA ALA A 490 -7.25 -1.38 -8.62
C ALA A 490 -8.27 -2.44 -9.12
N GLY A 491 -8.12 -2.92 -10.35
CA GLY A 491 -8.93 -4.01 -10.92
C GLY A 491 -8.68 -5.35 -10.23
N GLU A 492 -7.43 -5.66 -9.88
CA GLU A 492 -7.07 -6.84 -9.10
C GLU A 492 -7.65 -6.78 -7.68
N ASP A 493 -7.54 -5.64 -7.01
CA ASP A 493 -8.16 -5.40 -5.70
C ASP A 493 -9.68 -5.58 -5.78
N ALA A 494 -10.34 -4.98 -6.79
CA ALA A 494 -11.78 -5.14 -7.01
C ALA A 494 -12.19 -6.59 -7.25
N ARG A 495 -11.41 -7.33 -8.04
CA ARG A 495 -11.64 -8.77 -8.27
C ARG A 495 -11.48 -9.56 -6.97
N ALA A 496 -10.45 -9.30 -6.18
CA ALA A 496 -10.18 -10.00 -4.94
C ALA A 496 -11.35 -9.84 -3.95
N VAL A 497 -11.79 -8.58 -3.73
CA VAL A 497 -12.92 -8.22 -2.86
C VAL A 497 -14.18 -8.98 -3.27
N ILE A 498 -14.62 -8.83 -4.52
CA ILE A 498 -15.91 -9.42 -4.93
C ILE A 498 -15.84 -10.94 -5.08
N SER A 499 -14.70 -11.49 -5.48
CA SER A 499 -14.53 -12.94 -5.57
C SER A 499 -14.56 -13.60 -4.20
N HIS A 500 -13.94 -12.95 -3.20
CA HIS A 500 -14.00 -13.39 -1.80
C HIS A 500 -15.44 -13.35 -1.30
N CYS A 501 -16.12 -12.21 -1.42
CA CYS A 501 -17.53 -12.05 -1.02
C CYS A 501 -18.45 -13.12 -1.67
N CYS A 502 -18.34 -13.33 -2.99
CA CYS A 502 -19.14 -14.36 -3.69
C CYS A 502 -18.77 -15.79 -3.27
N LYS A 503 -17.50 -16.07 -2.97
CA LYS A 503 -17.08 -17.41 -2.54
C LYS A 503 -17.63 -17.72 -1.14
N GLN A 504 -17.55 -16.73 -0.27
CA GLN A 504 -17.88 -16.78 1.15
C GLN A 504 -19.40 -16.83 1.37
N TYR A 505 -20.13 -15.90 0.74
CA TYR A 505 -21.55 -15.66 1.00
C TYR A 505 -22.46 -15.98 -0.18
N GLY A 506 -21.90 -16.38 -1.33
CA GLY A 506 -22.64 -16.59 -2.57
C GLY A 506 -23.81 -17.55 -2.41
N LYS A 507 -23.54 -18.78 -1.96
CA LYS A 507 -24.57 -19.82 -1.81
C LYS A 507 -25.56 -19.58 -0.67
N ILE A 508 -25.11 -18.93 0.40
CA ILE A 508 -25.87 -18.84 1.65
C ILE A 508 -26.75 -17.60 1.65
N ILE A 509 -26.28 -16.47 1.11
CA ILE A 509 -26.94 -15.17 1.24
C ILE A 509 -27.25 -14.58 -0.14
N LEU A 510 -26.22 -14.37 -0.98
CA LEU A 510 -26.37 -13.60 -2.21
C LEU A 510 -27.31 -14.28 -3.21
N ASP A 511 -27.20 -15.60 -3.36
CA ASP A 511 -28.06 -16.37 -4.27
C ASP A 511 -29.53 -16.33 -3.85
N GLN A 512 -29.77 -16.44 -2.54
CA GLN A 512 -31.11 -16.40 -1.97
C GLN A 512 -31.75 -15.01 -2.18
N LEU A 513 -31.01 -13.93 -1.90
CA LEU A 513 -31.48 -12.56 -2.15
C LEU A 513 -31.72 -12.28 -3.64
N LEU A 514 -30.85 -12.79 -4.53
CA LEU A 514 -31.04 -12.64 -5.98
C LEU A 514 -32.28 -13.37 -6.48
N VAL A 515 -32.50 -14.61 -6.03
CA VAL A 515 -33.66 -15.40 -6.44
C VAL A 515 -34.94 -14.71 -5.97
N ASP A 516 -34.98 -14.26 -4.71
CA ASP A 516 -36.11 -13.51 -4.16
C ASP A 516 -36.43 -12.26 -4.98
N ALA A 517 -35.42 -11.45 -5.29
CA ALA A 517 -35.58 -10.23 -6.09
C ALA A 517 -35.86 -10.45 -7.59
N ILE A 518 -35.76 -11.69 -8.10
CA ILE A 518 -36.18 -12.05 -9.47
C ILE A 518 -37.67 -12.46 -9.49
N TRP A 519 -38.19 -13.03 -8.40
CA TRP A 519 -39.56 -13.58 -8.33
C TRP A 519 -40.56 -12.69 -7.59
N GLY A 520 -40.09 -11.86 -6.66
CA GLY A 520 -40.87 -10.82 -5.98
C GLY A 520 -40.89 -9.54 -6.78
#